data_AF-A0A6C0GBM8-F1
#
_entry.id   AF-A0A6C0GBM8-F1
#
_cell.length_a   1.000
_cell.length_b   1.000
_cell.length_c   1.000
_cell.angle_alpha   90.00
_cell.angle_beta   90.00
_cell.angle_gamma   90.00
#
_symmetry.space_group_name_H-M   'P 1'
#
loop_
_entity.id
_entity.type
_entity.pdbx_description
1 polymer ?
#
loop_
_entity_poly.entity_id
_entity_poly.type
_entity_poly.pdbx_seq_one_letter_code
_entity_poly.pdbx_strand_id
1 'polypeptide(L)'
;MNKKGTRGTYEGYDKEGHFWQLPRNVDPKLDGTQLAKGHKVLFDVSASPNSIPIDEFDKMIEAVIPDNVINRIEHVIEAGIFLFSKELAEIPPLDVKAWRRGMILSWSHARDLVVLHDAIGHPRDVAGHDMDEVVLAKHLQSRLSNEADQWYKNYVNSLDQGAWINVGFFNPHISASLYKWGDVKGGVQNAMDAHRLAAHHQGTPEHPLDWIERAVNFVVHHIPREHWGIRHEPRGEWSDLEERLKEDPAIKDSEIGKVIARDAAALFELLEKEGKVVPWQLLDVPDIITPSVIEHARLVIFAAKKRKNNGTTLKPMLDDDEDEASNPNRVARAKAVLTRLPEAIKQAQSSGQKMMAETYMKWMSENS
;
A
#
# COMPACT_ATOMS: atom_id res chain seq x y z
N MET A 1 15.85 -34.34 11.75
CA MET A 1 14.53 -33.73 11.96
C MET A 1 14.51 -33.09 13.34
N ASN A 2 14.82 -31.79 13.44
CA ASN A 2 14.77 -31.07 14.71
C ASN A 2 13.31 -30.82 15.07
N LYS A 3 12.92 -31.22 16.28
CA LYS A 3 11.63 -30.89 16.88
C LYS A 3 11.51 -29.37 16.96
N LYS A 4 10.83 -28.73 16.01
CA LYS A 4 10.33 -27.35 16.15
C LYS A 4 9.35 -27.39 17.32
N GLY A 5 9.79 -26.94 18.48
CA GLY A 5 8.91 -26.75 19.62
C GLY A 5 7.90 -25.67 19.25
N THR A 6 6.63 -26.03 19.18
CA THR A 6 5.53 -25.06 19.23
C THR A 6 5.69 -24.26 20.53
N ARG A 7 6.07 -22.98 20.44
CA ARG A 7 6.23 -22.11 21.62
C ARG A 7 4.91 -21.53 22.13
N GLY A 8 3.80 -21.95 21.53
CA GLY A 8 2.44 -21.59 21.89
C GLY A 8 1.55 -21.51 20.65
N THR A 9 0.42 -20.85 20.80
CA THR A 9 -0.57 -20.60 19.77
C THR A 9 -0.96 -19.12 19.81
N TYR A 10 -1.21 -18.52 18.65
CA TYR A 10 -2.02 -17.33 18.55
C TYR A 10 -3.48 -17.76 18.68
N GLU A 11 -4.20 -17.18 19.64
CA GLU A 11 -5.59 -17.51 19.92
C GLU A 11 -6.43 -16.24 19.99
N GLY A 12 -7.63 -16.29 19.43
CA GLY A 12 -8.56 -15.17 19.47
C GLY A 12 -9.68 -15.31 18.46
N TYR A 13 -10.73 -14.52 18.64
CA TYR A 13 -11.81 -14.41 17.68
C TYR A 13 -11.47 -13.43 16.55
N ASP A 14 -11.98 -13.70 15.34
CA ASP A 14 -12.06 -12.70 14.28
C ASP A 14 -13.36 -11.89 14.35
N LYS A 15 -13.51 -10.93 13.42
CA LYS A 15 -14.70 -10.07 13.31
C LYS A 15 -16.00 -10.84 13.03
N GLU A 16 -15.90 -12.07 12.51
CA GLU A 16 -17.04 -12.94 12.19
C GLU A 16 -17.41 -13.86 13.37
N GLY A 17 -16.64 -13.80 14.46
CA GLY A 17 -16.82 -14.65 15.64
C GLY A 17 -16.23 -16.05 15.47
N HIS A 18 -15.41 -16.29 14.45
CA HIS A 18 -14.67 -17.54 14.33
C HIS A 18 -13.48 -17.53 15.28
N PHE A 19 -13.36 -18.59 16.09
CA PHE A 19 -12.19 -18.78 16.94
C PHE A 19 -11.03 -19.35 16.12
N TRP A 20 -9.91 -18.65 16.16
CA TRP A 20 -8.67 -19.07 15.52
C TRP A 20 -7.68 -19.58 16.54
N GLN A 21 -6.98 -20.65 16.18
CA GLN A 21 -5.81 -21.15 16.89
C GLN A 21 -4.71 -21.42 15.87
N LEU A 22 -3.79 -20.48 15.72
CA LEU A 22 -2.68 -20.57 14.76
C LEU A 22 -1.38 -20.91 15.51
N PRO A 23 -0.49 -21.75 14.94
CA PRO A 23 0.79 -22.04 15.57
C PRO A 23 1.59 -20.76 15.77
N ARG A 24 2.09 -20.52 16.98
CA ARG A 24 3.08 -19.48 17.25
C ARG A 24 4.46 -20.12 17.25
N ASN A 25 5.13 -20.05 16.11
CA ASN A 25 6.37 -20.77 15.87
C ASN A 25 7.58 -20.19 16.64
N VAL A 26 7.46 -18.95 17.14
CA VAL A 26 8.51 -18.21 17.84
C VAL A 26 7.98 -17.34 18.96
N ASP A 27 8.83 -17.08 19.95
CA ASP A 27 8.61 -16.01 20.91
C ASP A 27 9.40 -14.77 20.43
N PRO A 28 8.73 -13.72 19.92
CA PRO A 28 9.41 -12.53 19.41
C PRO A 28 10.34 -11.88 20.44
N LYS A 29 10.12 -12.10 21.75
CA LYS A 29 11.00 -11.58 22.80
C LYS A 29 12.29 -12.38 22.97
N LEU A 30 12.36 -13.61 22.48
CA LEU A 30 13.49 -14.52 22.68
C LEU A 30 14.22 -14.88 21.38
N ASP A 31 13.51 -15.07 20.27
CA ASP A 31 14.10 -15.63 19.04
C ASP A 31 13.68 -14.95 17.72
N GLY A 32 12.81 -13.94 17.75
CA GLY A 32 12.23 -13.41 16.51
C GLY A 32 13.25 -12.88 15.47
N THR A 33 14.18 -11.98 15.81
CA THR A 33 15.19 -11.52 14.81
C THR A 33 16.24 -12.59 14.48
N GLN A 34 16.40 -13.61 15.33
CA GLN A 34 17.32 -14.72 15.09
C GLN A 34 16.84 -15.65 13.97
N LEU A 35 15.52 -15.75 13.73
CA LEU A 35 15.04 -16.47 12.55
C LEU A 35 15.34 -15.72 11.26
N ALA A 36 15.27 -14.39 11.29
CA ALA A 36 15.68 -13.55 10.17
C ALA A 36 17.22 -13.36 10.06
N LYS A 37 18.04 -14.15 10.76
CA LYS A 37 19.52 -14.04 10.68
C LYS A 37 20.08 -14.40 9.30
N GLY A 38 19.33 -15.16 8.50
CA GLY A 38 19.70 -15.51 7.14
C GLY A 38 19.56 -14.34 6.16
N HIS A 39 18.76 -13.32 6.51
CA HIS A 39 18.62 -12.10 5.74
C HIS A 39 19.84 -11.21 5.94
N LYS A 40 20.31 -10.63 4.83
CA LYS A 40 21.46 -9.72 4.83
C LYS A 40 21.07 -8.43 5.54
N VAL A 41 22.04 -7.84 6.25
CA VAL A 41 21.96 -6.43 6.64
C VAL A 41 22.21 -5.62 5.37
N LEU A 42 21.20 -4.87 4.95
CA LEU A 42 21.19 -4.13 3.67
C LEU A 42 21.42 -2.64 3.89
N PHE A 43 21.03 -2.11 5.04
CA PHE A 43 21.02 -0.68 5.31
C PHE A 43 21.96 -0.31 6.44
N ASP A 44 22.68 0.80 6.25
CA ASP A 44 23.41 1.44 7.34
C ASP A 44 22.44 2.27 8.18
N VAL A 45 22.37 1.95 9.47
CA VAL A 45 21.48 2.56 10.45
C VAL A 45 22.24 3.34 11.51
N SER A 46 23.51 3.67 11.25
CA SER A 46 24.36 4.47 12.14
C SER A 46 23.99 5.95 12.16
N ALA A 47 23.28 6.43 11.14
CA ALA A 47 22.79 7.80 11.06
C ALA A 47 21.72 8.09 12.14
N SER A 48 21.59 9.36 12.50
CA SER A 48 20.55 9.78 13.45
C SER A 48 19.16 9.70 12.81
N PRO A 49 18.09 9.47 13.60
CA PRO A 49 16.72 9.59 13.08
C PRO A 49 16.47 10.97 12.46
N ASN A 50 15.67 11.02 11.39
CA ASN A 50 15.34 12.25 10.64
C ASN A 50 16.57 13.04 10.16
N SER A 51 17.56 12.35 9.59
CA SER A 51 18.80 13.01 9.17
C SER A 51 19.15 12.82 7.69
N ILE A 52 18.50 11.87 7.00
CA ILE A 52 18.80 11.55 5.60
C ILE A 52 17.74 12.19 4.70
N PRO A 53 18.11 13.16 3.83
CA PRO A 53 17.18 13.74 2.86
C PRO A 53 16.59 12.69 1.92
N ILE A 54 15.37 12.93 1.42
CA ILE A 54 14.63 11.98 0.56
C ILE A 54 15.44 11.46 -0.64
N ASP A 55 16.22 12.32 -1.31
CA ASP A 55 17.03 11.91 -2.47
C ASP A 55 18.20 10.98 -2.09
N GLU A 56 18.75 11.12 -0.88
CA GLU A 56 19.79 10.22 -0.37
C GLU A 56 19.18 8.91 0.15
N PHE A 57 18.01 9.02 0.79
CA PHE A 57 17.24 7.88 1.28
C PHE A 57 16.79 6.97 0.12
N ASP A 58 16.25 7.56 -0.95
CA ASP A 58 15.83 6.82 -2.14
C ASP A 58 17.02 6.12 -2.81
N LYS A 59 18.21 6.75 -2.87
CA LYS A 59 19.43 6.11 -3.39
C LYS A 59 19.87 4.94 -2.52
N MET A 60 19.73 5.05 -1.21
CA MET A 60 20.04 3.97 -0.27
C MET A 60 19.11 2.77 -0.49
N ILE A 61 17.81 3.00 -0.72
CA ILE A 61 16.87 1.93 -1.07
C ILE A 61 17.21 1.32 -2.43
N GLU A 62 17.43 2.14 -3.44
CA GLU A 62 17.72 1.69 -4.80
C GLU A 62 18.99 0.83 -4.87
N ALA A 63 20.03 1.17 -4.09
CA ALA A 63 21.30 0.46 -4.08
C ALA A 63 21.21 -1.02 -3.68
N VAL A 64 20.12 -1.43 -3.03
CA VAL A 64 19.90 -2.82 -2.58
C VAL A 64 18.97 -3.59 -3.51
N ILE A 65 18.44 -2.94 -4.55
CA ILE A 65 17.55 -3.55 -5.53
C ILE A 65 18.38 -4.21 -6.64
N PRO A 66 18.10 -5.48 -7.00
CA PRO A 66 18.77 -6.12 -8.13
C PRO A 66 18.54 -5.38 -9.45
N ASP A 67 19.58 -5.27 -10.30
CA ASP A 67 19.52 -4.58 -11.60
C ASP A 67 18.39 -5.07 -12.50
N ASN A 68 18.08 -6.38 -12.47
CA ASN A 68 16.99 -6.94 -13.27
C ASN A 68 15.61 -6.44 -12.82
N VAL A 69 15.44 -6.13 -11.54
CA VAL A 69 14.21 -5.53 -11.00
C VAL A 69 14.12 -4.06 -11.42
N ILE A 70 15.21 -3.29 -11.29
CA ILE A 70 15.27 -1.90 -11.76
C ILE A 70 14.95 -1.83 -13.27
N ASN A 71 15.59 -2.66 -14.08
CA ASN A 71 15.31 -2.73 -15.51
C ASN A 71 13.83 -3.04 -15.78
N ARG A 72 13.22 -3.97 -15.03
CA ARG A 72 11.78 -4.27 -15.18
C ARG A 72 10.90 -3.07 -14.84
N ILE A 73 11.23 -2.32 -13.78
CA ILE A 73 10.51 -1.10 -13.41
C ILE A 73 10.56 -0.07 -14.56
N GLU A 74 11.74 0.18 -15.13
CA GLU A 74 11.88 1.11 -16.27
C GLU A 74 11.03 0.67 -17.47
N HIS A 75 11.08 -0.62 -17.83
CA HIS A 75 10.28 -1.14 -18.95
C HIS A 75 8.77 -1.02 -18.70
N VAL A 76 8.31 -1.17 -17.46
CA VAL A 76 6.90 -0.99 -17.10
C VAL A 76 6.47 0.46 -17.27
N ILE A 77 7.31 1.42 -16.85
CA ILE A 77 7.06 2.85 -17.01
C ILE A 77 7.00 3.21 -18.51
N GLU A 78 7.99 2.79 -19.29
CA GLU A 78 8.04 3.01 -20.74
C GLU A 78 6.82 2.40 -21.45
N ALA A 79 6.48 1.15 -21.12
CA ALA A 79 5.32 0.47 -21.68
C ALA A 79 4.02 1.18 -21.31
N GLY A 80 3.86 1.66 -20.08
CA GLY A 80 2.67 2.39 -19.65
C GLY A 80 2.51 3.73 -20.39
N ILE A 81 3.59 4.48 -20.58
CA ILE A 81 3.58 5.72 -21.39
C ILE A 81 3.21 5.40 -22.84
N PHE A 82 3.82 4.36 -23.41
CA PHE A 82 3.54 3.94 -24.79
C PHE A 82 2.08 3.51 -24.96
N LEU A 83 1.56 2.65 -24.08
CA LEU A 83 0.17 2.18 -24.14
C LEU A 83 -0.83 3.32 -23.95
N PHE A 84 -0.55 4.28 -23.06
CA PHE A 84 -1.38 5.48 -22.92
C PHE A 84 -1.40 6.31 -24.21
N SER A 85 -0.26 6.47 -24.88
CA SER A 85 -0.19 7.18 -26.18
C SER A 85 -0.99 6.51 -27.30
N LYS A 86 -1.38 5.24 -27.10
CA LYS A 86 -2.25 4.46 -27.99
C LYS A 86 -3.70 4.39 -27.49
N GLU A 87 -4.04 5.10 -26.41
CA GLU A 87 -5.34 5.03 -25.74
C GLU A 87 -5.67 3.63 -25.20
N LEU A 88 -4.64 2.82 -24.91
CA LEU A 88 -4.74 1.44 -24.42
C LEU A 88 -4.42 1.29 -22.93
N ALA A 89 -3.98 2.36 -22.28
CA ALA A 89 -3.76 2.40 -20.84
C ALA A 89 -4.30 3.72 -20.27
N GLU A 90 -4.43 3.73 -18.95
CA GLU A 90 -4.84 4.87 -18.16
C GLU A 90 -3.78 6.00 -18.20
N ILE A 91 -4.18 7.25 -17.91
CA ILE A 91 -3.27 8.42 -17.91
C ILE A 91 -2.12 8.21 -16.90
N PRO A 92 -0.84 8.26 -17.34
CA PRO A 92 0.33 8.16 -16.48
C PRO A 92 0.44 9.34 -15.50
N PRO A 93 1.21 9.18 -14.41
CA PRO A 93 1.50 10.27 -13.47
C PRO A 93 2.23 11.43 -14.15
N LEU A 94 2.01 12.66 -13.69
CA LEU A 94 2.70 13.85 -14.22
C LEU A 94 4.21 13.85 -13.92
N ASP A 95 4.62 13.19 -12.84
CA ASP A 95 6.00 13.11 -12.39
C ASP A 95 6.51 11.67 -12.50
N VAL A 96 7.32 11.40 -13.52
CA VAL A 96 7.93 10.09 -13.77
C VAL A 96 8.93 9.72 -12.68
N LYS A 97 9.62 10.68 -12.05
CA LYS A 97 10.53 10.40 -10.94
C LYS A 97 9.73 9.90 -9.74
N ALA A 98 8.62 10.58 -9.44
CA ALA A 98 7.68 10.09 -8.45
C ALA A 98 7.21 8.69 -8.84
N TRP A 99 6.84 8.43 -10.12
CA TRP A 99 6.45 7.10 -10.65
C TRP A 99 7.44 5.98 -10.32
N ARG A 100 8.68 6.22 -10.67
CA ARG A 100 9.76 5.29 -10.42
C ARG A 100 9.95 5.01 -8.93
N ARG A 101 9.91 6.07 -8.10
CA ARG A 101 10.06 5.94 -6.65
C ARG A 101 9.01 5.00 -6.06
N GLY A 102 7.74 5.16 -6.40
CA GLY A 102 6.70 4.29 -5.87
C GLY A 102 6.90 2.83 -6.27
N MET A 103 7.25 2.55 -7.53
CA MET A 103 7.55 1.18 -7.97
C MET A 103 8.71 0.54 -7.18
N ILE A 104 9.73 1.34 -6.85
CA ILE A 104 10.85 0.95 -5.97
C ILE A 104 10.37 0.65 -4.54
N LEU A 105 9.49 1.49 -4.00
CA LEU A 105 8.94 1.30 -2.66
C LEU A 105 8.04 0.06 -2.59
N SER A 106 7.25 -0.21 -3.62
CA SER A 106 6.40 -1.40 -3.71
C SER A 106 7.20 -2.70 -3.73
N TRP A 107 8.34 -2.72 -4.43
CA TRP A 107 9.26 -3.84 -4.34
C TRP A 107 9.88 -3.98 -2.93
N SER A 108 10.23 -2.85 -2.31
CA SER A 108 10.85 -2.83 -0.98
C SER A 108 9.89 -3.30 0.11
N HIS A 109 8.61 -2.92 0.04
CA HIS A 109 7.53 -3.40 0.90
C HIS A 109 7.38 -4.91 0.83
N ALA A 110 7.24 -5.46 -0.38
CA ALA A 110 7.14 -6.90 -0.56
C ALA A 110 8.35 -7.62 0.04
N ARG A 111 9.57 -7.13 -0.20
CA ARG A 111 10.80 -7.68 0.40
C ARG A 111 10.78 -7.62 1.93
N ASP A 112 10.38 -6.51 2.53
CA ASP A 112 10.42 -6.34 3.98
C ASP A 112 9.42 -7.26 4.69
N LEU A 113 8.26 -7.51 4.08
CA LEU A 113 7.30 -8.50 4.56
C LEU A 113 7.91 -9.89 4.68
N VAL A 114 8.83 -10.30 3.80
CA VAL A 114 9.54 -11.60 3.89
C VAL A 114 10.35 -11.69 5.16
N VAL A 115 11.13 -10.65 5.40
CA VAL A 115 12.05 -10.62 6.53
C VAL A 115 11.23 -10.70 7.81
N LEU A 116 10.08 -10.01 7.83
CA LEU A 116 9.16 -10.02 8.95
C LEU A 116 8.42 -11.36 9.10
N HIS A 117 7.98 -11.98 8.00
CA HIS A 117 7.37 -13.32 7.98
C HIS A 117 8.34 -14.40 8.49
N ASP A 118 9.60 -14.32 8.08
CA ASP A 118 10.66 -15.19 8.61
C ASP A 118 10.89 -14.94 10.09
N ALA A 119 10.93 -13.67 10.52
CA ALA A 119 11.13 -13.30 11.92
C ALA A 119 10.00 -13.77 12.84
N ILE A 120 8.74 -13.72 12.39
CA ILE A 120 7.58 -14.23 13.13
C ILE A 120 7.41 -15.76 12.98
N GLY A 121 8.34 -16.43 12.28
CA GLY A 121 8.37 -17.89 12.17
C GLY A 121 7.38 -18.48 11.18
N HIS A 122 6.83 -17.67 10.27
CA HIS A 122 5.94 -18.07 9.18
C HIS A 122 6.57 -17.73 7.83
N PRO A 123 7.69 -18.38 7.47
CA PRO A 123 8.43 -18.06 6.25
C PRO A 123 7.53 -18.25 5.02
N ARG A 124 7.61 -17.30 4.10
CA ARG A 124 6.86 -17.31 2.84
C ARG A 124 7.76 -16.98 1.66
N ASP A 125 7.41 -17.54 0.51
CA ASP A 125 8.02 -17.12 -0.75
C ASP A 125 7.35 -15.82 -1.21
N VAL A 126 8.09 -14.73 -1.09
CA VAL A 126 7.72 -13.36 -1.50
C VAL A 126 7.37 -13.21 -2.96
N ALA A 127 7.89 -14.10 -3.81
CA ALA A 127 7.66 -13.95 -5.25
C ALA A 127 6.15 -13.95 -5.58
N GLY A 128 5.31 -14.43 -4.65
CA GLY A 128 3.86 -14.35 -4.72
C GLY A 128 3.18 -13.26 -3.88
N HIS A 129 3.78 -12.68 -2.82
CA HIS A 129 3.10 -11.62 -2.06
C HIS A 129 2.88 -10.40 -2.95
N ASP A 130 1.62 -10.00 -3.11
CA ASP A 130 1.16 -8.99 -4.05
C ASP A 130 1.48 -9.26 -5.54
N MET A 131 2.16 -10.35 -5.91
CA MET A 131 2.66 -10.58 -7.27
C MET A 131 2.10 -11.85 -7.93
N ASP A 132 1.72 -12.86 -7.16
CA ASP A 132 1.20 -14.15 -7.64
C ASP A 132 0.13 -14.73 -6.69
N GLU A 133 -0.92 -13.95 -6.48
CA GLU A 133 -2.09 -14.38 -5.71
C GLU A 133 -3.22 -14.64 -6.68
N VAL A 134 -3.60 -15.91 -6.85
CA VAL A 134 -4.62 -16.30 -7.83
C VAL A 134 -5.97 -16.56 -7.19
N VAL A 135 -7.03 -16.12 -7.86
CA VAL A 135 -8.42 -16.45 -7.50
C VAL A 135 -9.20 -16.85 -8.74
N LEU A 136 -10.25 -17.65 -8.55
CA LEU A 136 -11.14 -17.99 -9.66
C LEU A 136 -11.95 -16.77 -10.10
N ALA A 137 -12.08 -16.58 -11.41
CA ALA A 137 -12.83 -15.47 -12.00
C ALA A 137 -14.29 -15.37 -11.50
N LYS A 138 -14.91 -16.50 -11.13
CA LYS A 138 -16.25 -16.54 -10.52
C LYS A 138 -16.38 -15.61 -9.29
N HIS A 139 -15.30 -15.40 -8.54
CA HIS A 139 -15.29 -14.53 -7.35
C HIS A 139 -15.22 -13.04 -7.71
N LEU A 140 -14.51 -12.70 -8.79
CA LEU A 140 -14.55 -11.35 -9.35
C LEU A 140 -15.94 -11.03 -9.89
N GLN A 141 -16.57 -11.99 -10.56
CA GLN A 141 -17.93 -11.85 -11.11
C GLN A 141 -18.98 -11.71 -10.01
N SER A 142 -18.90 -12.51 -8.94
CA SER A 142 -19.88 -12.46 -7.84
C SER A 142 -19.82 -11.15 -7.05
N ARG A 143 -18.67 -10.46 -7.06
CA ARG A 143 -18.44 -9.18 -6.38
C ARG A 143 -18.47 -7.97 -7.29
N LEU A 144 -18.74 -8.17 -8.59
CA LEU A 144 -18.76 -7.06 -9.55
C LEU A 144 -19.85 -6.06 -9.18
N SER A 145 -19.45 -4.89 -8.70
CA SER A 145 -20.36 -3.82 -8.34
C SER A 145 -21.06 -3.23 -9.58
N ASN A 146 -22.36 -2.93 -9.45
CA ASN A 146 -23.09 -2.17 -10.47
C ASN A 146 -22.52 -0.76 -10.67
N GLU A 147 -21.75 -0.26 -9.71
CA GLU A 147 -21.09 1.05 -9.79
C GLU A 147 -19.74 0.97 -10.51
N ALA A 148 -19.22 -0.24 -10.76
CA ALA A 148 -17.91 -0.45 -11.38
C ALA A 148 -17.75 0.26 -12.72
N ASP A 149 -16.52 0.69 -13.03
CA ASP A 149 -16.24 1.31 -14.32
C ASP A 149 -16.48 0.32 -15.47
N GLN A 150 -16.90 0.84 -16.62
CA GLN A 150 -17.33 -0.01 -17.74
C GLN A 150 -16.21 -0.92 -18.25
N TRP A 151 -14.96 -0.47 -18.22
CA TRP A 151 -13.81 -1.28 -18.63
C TRP A 151 -13.66 -2.52 -17.71
N TYR A 152 -13.83 -2.35 -16.39
CA TYR A 152 -13.70 -3.44 -15.42
C TYR A 152 -14.85 -4.42 -15.52
N LYS A 153 -16.08 -3.90 -15.71
CA LYS A 153 -17.24 -4.74 -16.01
C LYS A 153 -17.00 -5.59 -17.26
N ASN A 154 -16.50 -4.99 -18.34
CA ASN A 154 -16.20 -5.71 -19.58
C ASN A 154 -15.11 -6.77 -19.36
N TYR A 155 -14.03 -6.42 -18.64
CA TYR A 155 -12.97 -7.35 -18.28
C TYR A 155 -13.52 -8.54 -17.48
N VAL A 156 -14.15 -8.31 -16.33
CA VAL A 156 -14.66 -9.38 -15.43
C VAL A 156 -15.69 -10.28 -16.12
N ASN A 157 -16.59 -9.70 -16.90
CA ASN A 157 -17.61 -10.46 -17.64
C ASN A 157 -17.05 -11.23 -18.85
N SER A 158 -15.83 -10.92 -19.31
CA SER A 158 -15.17 -11.67 -20.39
C SER A 158 -14.45 -12.93 -19.91
N LEU A 159 -14.25 -13.08 -18.59
CA LEU A 159 -13.50 -14.20 -18.01
C LEU A 159 -14.34 -15.47 -17.92
N ASP A 160 -13.75 -16.62 -18.24
CA ASP A 160 -14.34 -17.92 -17.93
C ASP A 160 -14.35 -18.14 -16.41
N GLN A 161 -15.47 -18.62 -15.85
CA GLN A 161 -15.63 -18.77 -14.40
C GLN A 161 -14.58 -19.67 -13.73
N GLY A 162 -14.05 -20.64 -14.47
CA GLY A 162 -13.00 -21.55 -14.02
C GLY A 162 -11.58 -21.03 -14.23
N ALA A 163 -11.40 -19.85 -14.82
CA ALA A 163 -10.08 -19.26 -15.03
C ALA A 163 -9.46 -18.77 -13.71
N TRP A 164 -8.18 -19.07 -13.53
CA TRP A 164 -7.37 -18.52 -12.45
C TRP A 164 -6.83 -17.15 -12.85
N ILE A 165 -7.15 -16.15 -12.02
CA ILE A 165 -6.80 -14.76 -12.24
C ILE A 165 -5.83 -14.34 -11.15
N ASN A 166 -4.65 -13.88 -11.54
CA ASN A 166 -3.70 -13.29 -10.60
C ASN A 166 -4.19 -11.92 -10.15
N VAL A 167 -4.79 -11.86 -8.96
CA VAL A 167 -5.24 -10.64 -8.30
C VAL A 167 -4.16 -9.95 -7.49
N GLY A 168 -3.02 -10.59 -7.25
CA GLY A 168 -1.80 -9.92 -6.81
C GLY A 168 -1.42 -8.79 -7.77
N PHE A 169 -1.44 -9.04 -9.08
CA PHE A 169 -1.14 -8.01 -10.09
C PHE A 169 -2.06 -6.76 -10.03
N PHE A 170 -3.26 -6.91 -9.49
CA PHE A 170 -4.18 -5.79 -9.27
C PHE A 170 -3.91 -5.02 -7.98
N ASN A 171 -2.93 -5.45 -7.19
CA ASN A 171 -2.44 -4.65 -6.08
C ASN A 171 -2.07 -3.26 -6.65
N PRO A 172 -2.68 -2.19 -6.12
CA PRO A 172 -2.35 -0.84 -6.55
C PRO A 172 -0.85 -0.55 -6.42
N HIS A 173 -0.09 -1.27 -5.60
CA HIS A 173 1.34 -1.11 -5.39
C HIS A 173 2.17 -1.57 -6.60
N ILE A 174 1.66 -2.51 -7.39
CA ILE A 174 2.40 -3.13 -8.50
C ILE A 174 1.86 -2.68 -9.87
N SER A 175 0.64 -2.13 -9.88
CA SER A 175 0.04 -1.56 -11.09
C SER A 175 0.35 -0.07 -11.22
N ALA A 176 0.22 0.48 -12.44
CA ALA A 176 0.28 1.93 -12.68
C ALA A 176 -0.74 2.75 -11.84
N SER A 177 -1.70 2.06 -11.21
CA SER A 177 -2.64 2.58 -10.22
C SER A 177 -1.98 3.09 -8.94
N LEU A 178 -0.71 2.77 -8.67
CA LEU A 178 0.04 3.18 -7.47
C LEU A 178 -0.04 4.68 -7.18
N TYR A 179 0.09 5.52 -8.21
CA TYR A 179 0.03 6.98 -8.09
C TYR A 179 -1.36 7.50 -7.75
N LYS A 180 -2.35 6.65 -7.92
CA LYS A 180 -3.77 6.93 -7.69
C LYS A 180 -4.26 6.23 -6.43
N TRP A 181 -3.40 5.47 -5.75
CA TRP A 181 -3.68 4.84 -4.48
C TRP A 181 -3.25 5.74 -3.32
N GLY A 182 -4.07 5.78 -2.28
CA GLY A 182 -4.30 6.97 -1.48
C GLY A 182 -5.65 7.56 -1.90
N ASP A 183 -6.66 7.07 -1.21
CA ASP A 183 -8.09 7.12 -1.49
C ASP A 183 -8.59 8.22 -2.42
N VAL A 184 -9.21 7.66 -3.44
CA VAL A 184 -10.29 8.21 -4.24
C VAL A 184 -9.86 9.12 -5.39
N LYS A 185 -9.83 8.56 -6.60
CA LYS A 185 -10.36 9.25 -7.77
C LYS A 185 -11.38 8.38 -8.51
N GLY A 186 -12.60 8.92 -8.58
CA GLY A 186 -13.30 9.10 -9.85
C GLY A 186 -13.97 7.90 -10.49
N GLY A 187 -13.64 6.68 -10.09
CA GLY A 187 -14.25 5.43 -10.51
C GLY A 187 -14.19 4.48 -9.33
N VAL A 188 -14.92 3.39 -9.40
CA VAL A 188 -14.81 2.32 -8.41
C VAL A 188 -13.35 1.89 -8.27
N GLN A 189 -12.90 1.46 -7.09
CA GLN A 189 -11.51 1.01 -6.87
C GLN A 189 -11.28 -0.34 -7.56
N ASN A 190 -11.61 -0.48 -8.84
CA ASN A 190 -11.81 -1.74 -9.53
C ASN A 190 -10.61 -2.71 -9.43
N ALA A 191 -9.38 -2.19 -9.53
CA ALA A 191 -8.17 -2.98 -9.31
C ALA A 191 -8.03 -3.40 -7.83
N MET A 192 -8.24 -2.48 -6.89
CA MET A 192 -8.24 -2.84 -5.47
C MET A 192 -9.37 -3.81 -5.12
N ASP A 193 -10.56 -3.68 -5.69
CA ASP A 193 -11.68 -4.59 -5.47
C ASP A 193 -11.34 -6.01 -5.91
N ALA A 194 -10.61 -6.15 -7.02
CA ALA A 194 -10.05 -7.42 -7.44
C ALA A 194 -9.01 -7.91 -6.41
N HIS A 195 -8.08 -7.04 -6.03
CA HIS A 195 -7.00 -7.37 -5.11
C HIS A 195 -7.47 -7.69 -3.69
N ARG A 196 -8.58 -7.13 -3.21
CA ARG A 196 -9.20 -7.46 -1.91
C ARG A 196 -9.58 -8.94 -1.78
N LEU A 197 -9.68 -9.67 -2.89
CA LEU A 197 -9.86 -11.13 -2.89
C LEU A 197 -8.60 -11.91 -2.53
N ALA A 198 -7.43 -11.27 -2.50
CA ALA A 198 -6.19 -11.87 -2.02
C ALA A 198 -6.33 -12.36 -0.57
N ALA A 199 -5.57 -13.39 -0.23
CA ALA A 199 -5.69 -14.10 1.05
C ALA A 199 -5.36 -13.19 2.24
N HIS A 200 -4.48 -12.21 2.07
CA HIS A 200 -4.11 -11.26 3.12
C HIS A 200 -5.12 -10.12 3.32
N HIS A 201 -6.13 -10.00 2.44
CA HIS A 201 -7.25 -9.08 2.61
C HIS A 201 -8.48 -9.85 3.08
N GLN A 202 -9.18 -10.54 2.19
CA GLN A 202 -10.42 -11.26 2.51
C GLN A 202 -10.32 -12.74 2.22
N GLY A 203 -9.48 -13.12 1.27
CA GLY A 203 -9.39 -14.48 0.75
C GLY A 203 -10.64 -14.93 0.01
N THR A 204 -10.58 -16.19 -0.39
CA THR A 204 -11.61 -16.93 -1.11
C THR A 204 -11.75 -18.33 -0.49
N PRO A 205 -12.80 -19.11 -0.78
CA PRO A 205 -12.89 -20.49 -0.30
C PRO A 205 -11.68 -21.37 -0.66
N GLU A 206 -11.06 -21.14 -1.82
CA GLU A 206 -9.87 -21.87 -2.27
C GLU A 206 -8.59 -21.36 -1.58
N HIS A 207 -8.55 -20.07 -1.24
CA HIS A 207 -7.44 -19.42 -0.56
C HIS A 207 -7.98 -18.55 0.59
N PRO A 208 -8.33 -19.15 1.74
CA PRO A 208 -8.99 -18.43 2.83
C PRO A 208 -8.08 -17.35 3.42
N LEU A 209 -8.70 -16.46 4.19
CA LEU A 209 -8.01 -15.40 4.92
C LEU A 209 -6.77 -15.93 5.66
N ASP A 210 -5.61 -15.35 5.38
CA ASP A 210 -4.39 -15.58 6.16
C ASP A 210 -4.22 -14.45 7.18
N TRP A 211 -4.53 -14.76 8.44
CA TRP A 211 -4.41 -13.82 9.55
C TRP A 211 -2.96 -13.39 9.86
N ILE A 212 -1.97 -14.25 9.59
CA ILE A 212 -0.57 -13.88 9.80
C ILE A 212 -0.20 -12.80 8.79
N GLU A 213 -0.46 -13.05 7.51
CA GLU A 213 -0.15 -12.12 6.43
C GLU A 213 -0.95 -10.82 6.55
N ARG A 214 -2.25 -10.88 6.87
CA ARG A 214 -3.07 -9.68 7.10
C ARG A 214 -2.52 -8.82 8.21
N ALA A 215 -2.17 -9.42 9.35
CA ALA A 215 -1.69 -8.67 10.51
C ALA A 215 -0.28 -8.08 10.29
N VAL A 216 0.61 -8.83 9.61
CA VAL A 216 1.94 -8.34 9.22
C VAL A 216 1.78 -7.19 8.21
N ASN A 217 0.96 -7.36 7.17
CA ASN A 217 0.67 -6.31 6.19
C ASN A 217 0.03 -5.08 6.84
N PHE A 218 -0.86 -5.29 7.81
CA PHE A 218 -1.45 -4.21 8.61
C PHE A 218 -0.38 -3.35 9.29
N VAL A 219 0.61 -3.97 9.96
CA VAL A 219 1.69 -3.25 10.65
C VAL A 219 2.50 -2.40 9.69
N VAL A 220 2.86 -2.94 8.52
CA VAL A 220 3.66 -2.19 7.53
C VAL A 220 2.89 -0.99 6.98
N HIS A 221 1.59 -1.15 6.78
CA HIS A 221 0.76 -0.16 6.11
C HIS A 221 0.09 0.88 7.02
N HIS A 222 -0.44 0.48 8.18
CA HIS A 222 -1.35 1.31 8.98
C HIS A 222 -0.69 1.89 10.23
N ILE A 223 0.55 1.50 10.50
CA ILE A 223 1.48 2.23 11.37
C ILE A 223 2.54 2.78 10.42
N PRO A 224 2.19 3.76 9.55
CA PRO A 224 2.97 4.03 8.35
C PRO A 224 4.39 4.45 8.72
N ARG A 225 5.33 3.51 8.79
CA ARG A 225 6.75 3.84 8.86
C ARG A 225 7.16 4.48 7.54
N GLU A 226 6.52 4.07 6.46
CA GLU A 226 6.73 4.58 5.12
C GLU A 226 6.18 6.01 4.93
N HIS A 227 6.98 7.02 5.26
CA HIS A 227 6.63 8.41 4.99
C HIS A 227 6.54 8.67 3.48
N TRP A 228 5.37 9.13 3.02
CA TRP A 228 5.06 9.22 1.59
C TRP A 228 5.42 7.92 0.86
N GLY A 229 5.24 6.80 1.56
CA GLY A 229 5.44 5.48 1.04
C GLY A 229 4.34 5.08 0.10
N ILE A 230 4.03 3.81 0.07
CA ILE A 230 3.03 3.27 -0.85
C ILE A 230 1.65 3.90 -0.63
N ARG A 231 1.28 4.20 0.62
CA ARG A 231 0.01 4.87 0.97
C ARG A 231 0.02 6.39 0.88
N HIS A 232 1.18 6.99 0.59
CA HIS A 232 1.37 8.45 0.56
C HIS A 232 1.00 9.16 1.88
N GLU A 233 1.04 8.44 3.01
CA GLU A 233 0.66 8.97 4.32
C GLU A 233 1.85 9.61 5.07
N PRO A 234 1.57 10.49 6.05
CA PRO A 234 2.56 10.91 7.03
C PRO A 234 3.14 9.72 7.81
N ARG A 235 4.35 9.89 8.36
CA ARG A 235 4.98 8.82 9.12
C ARG A 235 4.24 8.65 10.44
N GLY A 236 3.89 7.42 10.80
CA GLY A 236 3.41 7.00 12.10
C GLY A 236 4.56 6.57 13.00
N GLU A 237 4.33 6.66 14.31
CA GLU A 237 5.25 6.20 15.32
C GLU A 237 4.81 4.84 15.87
N TRP A 238 5.76 4.04 16.36
CA TRP A 238 5.44 2.74 16.95
C TRP A 238 4.49 2.86 18.15
N SER A 239 4.47 4.02 18.82
CA SER A 239 3.52 4.37 19.88
C SER A 239 2.06 4.39 19.42
N ASP A 240 1.81 4.59 18.13
CA ASP A 240 0.48 4.77 17.57
C ASP A 240 -0.22 3.42 17.31
N LEU A 241 0.53 2.31 17.43
CA LEU A 241 0.04 0.95 17.18
C LEU A 241 -1.29 0.68 17.89
N GLU A 242 -1.39 0.96 19.20
CA GLU A 242 -2.59 0.63 19.97
C GLU A 242 -3.81 1.50 19.62
N GLU A 243 -3.59 2.71 19.11
CA GLU A 243 -4.66 3.56 18.58
C GLU A 243 -5.13 3.01 17.24
N ARG A 244 -4.19 2.69 16.34
CA ARG A 244 -4.50 2.09 15.04
C ARG A 244 -5.21 0.74 15.15
N LEU A 245 -4.79 -0.11 16.09
CA LEU A 245 -5.47 -1.37 16.38
C LEU A 245 -6.92 -1.21 16.88
N LYS A 246 -7.31 -0.03 17.38
CA LYS A 246 -8.69 0.23 17.84
C LYS A 246 -9.56 0.85 16.75
N GLU A 247 -8.97 1.58 15.84
CA GLU A 247 -9.70 2.38 14.86
C GLU A 247 -9.78 1.71 13.49
N ASP A 248 -8.76 0.92 13.13
CA ASP A 248 -8.62 0.41 11.78
C ASP A 248 -9.59 -0.73 11.48
N PRO A 249 -10.49 -0.59 10.50
CA PRO A 249 -11.48 -1.62 10.17
C PRO A 249 -10.91 -3.00 9.85
N ALA A 250 -9.68 -3.08 9.33
CA ALA A 250 -9.07 -4.34 8.96
C ALA A 250 -8.68 -5.20 10.16
N ILE A 251 -8.58 -4.61 11.37
CA ILE A 251 -8.08 -5.30 12.56
C ILE A 251 -8.86 -4.99 13.85
N LYS A 252 -9.62 -3.90 13.91
CA LYS A 252 -10.28 -3.38 15.13
C LYS A 252 -11.19 -4.39 15.81
N ASP A 253 -11.80 -5.29 15.06
CA ASP A 253 -12.71 -6.31 15.58
C ASP A 253 -12.10 -7.72 15.56
N SER A 254 -10.77 -7.84 15.41
CA SER A 254 -10.06 -9.12 15.39
C SER A 254 -9.07 -9.24 16.56
N GLU A 255 -9.38 -10.10 17.53
CA GLU A 255 -8.46 -10.41 18.64
C GLU A 255 -7.20 -11.11 18.12
N ILE A 256 -7.38 -12.12 17.26
CA ILE A 256 -6.27 -12.88 16.68
C ILE A 256 -5.33 -11.97 15.88
N GLY A 257 -5.88 -11.10 15.05
CA GLY A 257 -5.13 -10.13 14.25
C GLY A 257 -4.33 -9.18 15.14
N LYS A 258 -4.95 -8.62 16.19
CA LYS A 258 -4.27 -7.70 17.13
C LYS A 258 -3.08 -8.35 17.84
N VAL A 259 -3.19 -9.62 18.23
CA VAL A 259 -2.07 -10.32 18.90
C VAL A 259 -0.90 -10.49 17.92
N ILE A 260 -1.17 -10.92 16.69
CA ILE A 260 -0.14 -11.10 15.67
C ILE A 260 0.49 -9.74 15.29
N ALA A 261 -0.32 -8.69 15.12
CA ALA A 261 0.18 -7.36 14.76
C ALA A 261 1.11 -6.77 15.83
N ARG A 262 0.86 -7.01 17.12
CA ARG A 262 1.78 -6.59 18.19
C ARG A 262 3.12 -7.30 18.11
N ASP A 263 3.11 -8.60 17.86
CA ASP A 263 4.32 -9.38 17.66
C ASP A 263 5.10 -8.89 16.43
N ALA A 264 4.40 -8.69 15.31
CA ALA A 264 4.97 -8.19 14.07
C ALA A 264 5.57 -6.78 14.24
N ALA A 265 4.88 -5.86 14.91
CA ALA A 265 5.39 -4.51 15.16
C ALA A 265 6.68 -4.50 15.99
N ALA A 266 6.75 -5.31 17.06
CA ALA A 266 7.95 -5.44 17.87
C ALA A 266 9.15 -5.98 17.07
N LEU A 267 8.90 -6.94 16.19
CA LEU A 267 9.94 -7.50 15.32
C LEU A 267 10.35 -6.53 14.21
N PHE A 268 9.40 -5.83 13.60
CA PHE A 268 9.70 -4.84 12.58
C PHE A 268 10.57 -3.73 13.16
N GLU A 269 10.24 -3.16 14.32
CA GLU A 269 11.08 -2.16 14.98
C GLU A 269 12.53 -2.65 15.18
N LEU A 270 12.72 -3.91 15.57
CA LEU A 270 14.06 -4.49 15.75
C LEU A 270 14.78 -4.72 14.42
N LEU A 271 14.10 -5.27 13.41
CA LEU A 271 14.67 -5.49 12.08
C LEU A 271 15.07 -4.17 11.40
N GLU A 272 14.28 -3.12 11.62
CA GLU A 272 14.53 -1.75 11.16
C GLU A 272 15.82 -1.20 11.80
N LYS A 273 16.01 -1.44 13.11
CA LYS A 273 17.24 -1.10 13.85
C LYS A 273 18.44 -1.98 13.51
N GLU A 274 18.22 -3.18 13.00
CA GLU A 274 19.28 -4.08 12.51
C GLU A 274 19.66 -3.79 11.04
N GLY A 275 18.93 -2.90 10.35
CA GLY A 275 19.18 -2.57 8.94
C GLY A 275 18.81 -3.69 7.96
N LYS A 276 17.92 -4.60 8.34
CA LYS A 276 17.45 -5.72 7.49
C LYS A 276 16.22 -5.38 6.65
N VAL A 277 15.48 -4.35 7.05
CA VAL A 277 14.31 -3.78 6.37
C VAL A 277 14.53 -2.28 6.20
N VAL A 278 13.73 -1.59 5.37
CA VAL A 278 13.91 -0.16 5.09
C VAL A 278 13.91 0.64 6.40
N PRO A 279 14.96 1.44 6.70
CA PRO A 279 15.09 2.16 7.95
C PRO A 279 14.38 3.52 7.89
N TRP A 280 13.06 3.51 7.87
CA TRP A 280 12.24 4.70 7.70
C TRP A 280 12.41 5.79 8.77
N GLN A 281 12.93 5.44 9.96
CA GLN A 281 13.33 6.40 10.98
C GLN A 281 14.40 7.39 10.50
N LEU A 282 15.23 7.01 9.52
CA LEU A 282 16.35 7.85 9.07
C LEU A 282 15.90 8.96 8.12
N LEU A 283 14.81 8.75 7.39
CA LEU A 283 14.27 9.70 6.41
C LEU A 283 13.92 11.02 7.11
N ASP A 284 14.61 12.08 6.71
CA ASP A 284 14.24 13.45 6.99
C ASP A 284 13.10 13.85 6.04
N VAL A 285 11.99 14.24 6.64
CA VAL A 285 10.74 14.52 5.95
C VAL A 285 10.58 16.02 5.81
N PRO A 286 10.82 16.59 4.62
CA PRO A 286 10.63 18.01 4.43
C PRO A 286 9.14 18.35 4.25
N ASP A 287 8.70 19.51 4.75
CA ASP A 287 7.37 20.09 4.46
C ASP A 287 7.31 20.69 3.03
N ILE A 288 7.70 19.88 2.05
CA ILE A 288 7.74 20.25 0.64
C ILE A 288 6.50 19.70 -0.05
N ILE A 289 5.82 20.56 -0.80
CA ILE A 289 4.75 20.13 -1.69
C ILE A 289 5.38 19.67 -3.00
N THR A 290 5.29 18.37 -3.25
CA THR A 290 5.69 17.76 -4.51
C THR A 290 4.51 17.68 -5.49
N PRO A 291 4.77 17.45 -6.79
CA PRO A 291 3.70 17.22 -7.76
C PRO A 291 2.75 16.09 -7.39
N SER A 292 3.26 15.00 -6.81
CA SER A 292 2.45 13.87 -6.35
C SER A 292 1.51 14.25 -5.20
N VAL A 293 1.98 15.08 -4.25
CA VAL A 293 1.16 15.58 -3.13
C VAL A 293 0.01 16.46 -3.63
N ILE A 294 0.25 17.31 -4.63
CA ILE A 294 -0.80 18.13 -5.27
C ILE A 294 -1.80 17.24 -6.02
N GLU A 295 -1.29 16.30 -6.81
CA GLU A 295 -2.12 15.37 -7.58
C GLU A 295 -3.02 14.56 -6.65
N HIS A 296 -2.47 14.04 -5.54
CA HIS A 296 -3.17 13.33 -4.48
C HIS A 296 -4.22 14.20 -3.80
N ALA A 297 -3.89 15.43 -3.38
CA ALA A 297 -4.87 16.34 -2.79
C ALA A 297 -6.05 16.63 -3.74
N ARG A 298 -5.77 16.78 -5.04
CA ARG A 298 -6.81 16.92 -6.07
C ARG A 298 -7.62 15.63 -6.21
N LEU A 299 -7.01 14.44 -6.04
CA LEU A 299 -7.70 13.15 -6.02
C LEU A 299 -8.79 13.19 -4.94
N VAL A 300 -8.38 13.41 -3.68
CA VAL A 300 -9.24 13.41 -2.49
C VAL A 300 -10.42 14.39 -2.59
N ILE A 301 -10.21 15.59 -3.15
CA ILE A 301 -11.30 16.58 -3.28
C ILE A 301 -12.29 16.21 -4.38
N PHE A 302 -11.81 15.74 -5.53
CA PHE A 302 -12.66 15.34 -6.65
C PHE A 302 -13.63 14.22 -6.24
N ALA A 303 -13.10 13.26 -5.51
CA ALA A 303 -13.83 12.19 -4.88
C ALA A 303 -14.96 12.61 -3.93
N ALA A 304 -14.64 13.48 -2.97
CA ALA A 304 -15.62 14.00 -2.03
C ALA A 304 -16.76 14.74 -2.76
N LYS A 305 -16.47 15.45 -3.85
CA LYS A 305 -17.47 16.11 -4.71
C LYS A 305 -18.37 15.10 -5.43
N LYS A 306 -17.81 14.03 -6.03
CA LYS A 306 -18.58 13.02 -6.78
C LYS A 306 -19.60 12.30 -5.88
N ARG A 307 -19.22 11.92 -4.66
CA ARG A 307 -20.13 11.29 -3.69
C ARG A 307 -21.29 12.20 -3.30
N LYS A 308 -21.01 13.49 -3.04
CA LYS A 308 -22.05 14.49 -2.73
C LYS A 308 -23.07 14.66 -3.86
N ASN A 309 -22.61 14.62 -5.11
CA ASN A 309 -23.47 14.84 -6.29
C ASN A 309 -24.32 13.63 -6.66
N ASN A 310 -23.86 12.41 -6.37
CA ASN A 310 -24.60 11.20 -6.74
C ASN A 310 -25.69 10.81 -5.72
N GLY A 311 -25.84 11.54 -4.61
CA GLY A 311 -26.85 11.26 -3.57
C GLY A 311 -26.71 9.89 -2.89
N THR A 312 -25.68 9.14 -3.25
CA THR A 312 -25.33 7.86 -2.68
C THR A 312 -24.68 8.09 -1.32
N THR A 313 -25.43 7.89 -0.25
CA THR A 313 -24.85 7.20 0.92
C THR A 313 -24.37 5.87 0.37
N LEU A 314 -23.07 5.76 0.08
CA LEU A 314 -22.45 4.49 -0.23
C LEU A 314 -22.93 3.51 0.85
N LYS A 315 -23.70 2.51 0.46
CA LYS A 315 -23.87 1.35 1.34
C LYS A 315 -22.46 0.79 1.48
N PRO A 316 -21.93 0.65 2.70
CA PRO A 316 -20.57 0.14 2.87
C PRO A 316 -20.50 -1.22 2.20
N MET A 317 -19.77 -1.33 1.10
CA MET A 317 -19.31 -2.64 0.64
C MET A 317 -18.17 -3.02 1.57
N LEU A 318 -18.57 -3.58 2.72
CA LEU A 318 -17.80 -4.47 3.58
C LEU A 318 -16.38 -3.98 3.94
N ASP A 319 -16.33 -3.40 5.14
CA ASP A 319 -15.27 -3.51 6.15
C ASP A 319 -13.91 -2.82 5.98
N ASP A 320 -13.68 -1.94 4.99
CA ASP A 320 -12.65 -0.88 5.14
C ASP A 320 -13.17 0.53 4.81
N ASP A 321 -14.47 0.63 4.47
CA ASP A 321 -15.10 1.84 3.92
C ASP A 321 -15.95 2.61 4.95
N GLU A 322 -15.60 2.58 6.24
CA GLU A 322 -15.86 3.75 7.12
C GLU A 322 -14.87 4.89 6.81
N ASP A 323 -14.74 5.14 5.51
CA ASP A 323 -14.86 6.44 4.88
C ASP A 323 -13.71 7.41 5.15
N GLU A 324 -12.51 6.94 4.84
CA GLU A 324 -11.25 7.68 4.91
C GLU A 324 -11.25 8.97 4.06
N ALA A 325 -12.10 9.06 3.03
CA ALA A 325 -12.33 10.27 2.22
C ALA A 325 -13.53 11.13 2.66
N SER A 326 -14.38 10.64 3.56
CA SER A 326 -15.32 11.51 4.29
C SER A 326 -14.77 11.97 5.63
N ASN A 327 -13.60 11.45 6.05
CA ASN A 327 -12.84 11.97 7.17
C ASN A 327 -12.61 13.49 6.97
N PRO A 328 -13.29 14.35 7.75
CA PRO A 328 -13.23 15.79 7.55
C PRO A 328 -11.79 16.34 7.64
N ASN A 329 -10.94 15.68 8.43
CA ASN A 329 -9.54 16.06 8.59
C ASN A 329 -8.73 15.81 7.31
N ARG A 330 -9.00 14.73 6.57
CA ARG A 330 -8.29 14.42 5.32
C ARG A 330 -8.68 15.38 4.20
N VAL A 331 -9.98 15.65 4.04
CA VAL A 331 -10.46 16.64 3.06
C VAL A 331 -9.93 18.04 3.41
N ALA A 332 -9.86 18.39 4.69
CA ALA A 332 -9.26 19.65 5.14
C ALA A 332 -7.76 19.73 4.78
N ARG A 333 -6.98 18.65 5.03
CA ARG A 333 -5.57 18.57 4.63
C ARG A 333 -5.39 18.69 3.11
N ALA A 334 -6.19 17.97 2.32
CA ALA A 334 -6.15 18.07 0.87
C ALA A 334 -6.46 19.50 0.38
N LYS A 335 -7.45 20.17 0.98
CA LYS A 335 -7.73 21.58 0.69
C LYS A 335 -6.54 22.47 1.03
N ALA A 336 -5.89 22.26 2.17
CA ALA A 336 -4.71 23.02 2.58
C ALA A 336 -3.51 22.81 1.64
N VAL A 337 -3.37 21.64 1.02
CA VAL A 337 -2.39 21.42 -0.06
C VAL A 337 -2.78 22.23 -1.29
N LEU A 338 -4.05 22.20 -1.71
CA LEU A 338 -4.49 22.91 -2.92
C LEU A 338 -4.46 24.43 -2.80
N THR A 339 -4.49 25.02 -1.59
CA THR A 339 -4.27 26.47 -1.44
C THR A 339 -2.87 26.90 -1.89
N ARG A 340 -1.92 25.96 -2.00
CA ARG A 340 -0.55 26.19 -2.47
C ARG A 340 -0.36 25.96 -3.98
N LEU A 341 -1.44 25.68 -4.72
CA LEU A 341 -1.41 25.57 -6.19
C LEU A 341 -0.83 26.82 -6.89
N PRO A 342 -1.12 28.07 -6.47
CA PRO A 342 -0.55 29.25 -7.12
C PRO A 342 0.97 29.30 -7.06
N GLU A 343 1.57 28.95 -5.92
CA GLU A 343 3.03 28.85 -5.79
C GLU A 343 3.58 27.72 -6.68
N ALA A 344 2.94 26.55 -6.68
CA ALA A 344 3.35 25.42 -7.50
C ALA A 344 3.28 25.70 -9.01
N ILE A 345 2.26 26.45 -9.47
CA ILE A 345 2.14 26.91 -10.86
C ILE A 345 3.34 27.80 -11.22
N LYS A 346 3.65 28.80 -10.37
CA LYS A 346 4.79 29.70 -10.61
C LYS A 346 6.11 28.92 -10.67
N GLN A 347 6.30 27.95 -9.77
CA GLN A 347 7.49 27.11 -9.74
C GLN A 347 7.61 26.23 -11.00
N ALA A 348 6.51 25.61 -11.43
CA ALA A 348 6.49 24.82 -12.67
C ALA A 348 6.81 25.69 -13.88
N GLN A 349 6.27 26.92 -13.96
CA GLN A 349 6.58 27.88 -15.01
C GLN A 349 8.05 28.31 -15.01
N SER A 350 8.60 28.69 -13.84
CA SER A 350 10.00 29.12 -13.73
C SER A 350 10.99 28.00 -14.03
N SER A 351 10.57 26.74 -13.83
CA SER A 351 11.38 25.55 -14.09
C SER A 351 11.18 24.98 -15.51
N GLY A 352 10.41 25.65 -16.37
CA GLY A 352 10.15 25.21 -17.74
C GLY A 352 9.20 24.01 -17.89
N GLN A 353 8.52 23.60 -16.81
CA GLN A 353 7.58 22.47 -16.77
C GLN A 353 6.19 22.88 -17.28
N LYS A 354 6.09 23.26 -18.55
CA LYS A 354 4.89 23.85 -19.16
C LYS A 354 3.63 22.99 -19.00
N MET A 355 3.71 21.70 -19.27
CA MET A 355 2.56 20.77 -19.18
C MET A 355 2.04 20.65 -17.74
N MET A 356 2.94 20.65 -16.75
CA MET A 356 2.57 20.62 -15.33
C MET A 356 1.87 21.91 -14.92
N ALA A 357 2.42 23.07 -15.32
CA ALA A 357 1.80 24.36 -15.05
C ALA A 357 0.40 24.48 -15.67
N GLU A 358 0.23 24.07 -16.93
CA GLU A 358 -1.07 24.04 -17.61
C GLU A 358 -2.08 23.12 -16.89
N THR A 359 -1.61 21.95 -16.44
CA THR A 359 -2.44 21.00 -15.69
C THR A 359 -2.88 21.57 -14.35
N TYR A 360 -1.98 22.24 -13.61
CA TYR A 360 -2.31 22.88 -12.34
C TYR A 360 -3.25 24.07 -12.49
N MET A 361 -3.08 24.89 -13.54
CA MET A 361 -4.03 25.96 -13.86
C MET A 361 -5.43 25.40 -14.13
N LYS A 362 -5.51 24.29 -14.89
CA LYS A 362 -6.78 23.58 -15.13
C LYS A 362 -7.39 23.10 -13.81
N TRP A 363 -6.62 22.43 -12.95
CA TRP A 363 -7.12 21.96 -11.66
C TRP A 363 -7.55 23.09 -10.72
N MET A 364 -6.86 24.23 -10.75
CA MET A 364 -7.27 25.41 -9.99
C MET A 364 -8.65 25.89 -10.47
N SER A 365 -8.87 25.99 -11.79
CA SER A 365 -10.15 26.41 -12.36
C SER A 365 -11.32 25.43 -12.08
N GLU A 366 -11.04 24.13 -11.94
CA GLU A 366 -12.03 23.10 -11.58
C GLU A 366 -12.41 23.12 -10.07
N ASN A 367 -11.64 23.84 -9.24
CA ASN A 367 -11.81 23.86 -7.79
C ASN A 367 -12.23 25.22 -7.22
N SER A 368 -12.22 26.27 -8.03
CA SER A 368 -12.72 27.63 -7.72
C SER A 368 -14.23 27.72 -7.54
#